data_AF-A0A503STZ4-F1
#
_entry.id   AF-A0A503STZ4-F1
#
_cell.length_a   1.000
_cell.length_b   1.000
_cell.length_c   1.000
_cell.angle_alpha   90.00
_cell.angle_beta   90.00
_cell.angle_gamma   90.00
#
_symmetry.space_group_name_H-M   'P 1'
#
loop_
_entity.id
_entity.type
_entity.pdbx_description
1 polymer ?
#
loop_
_entity_poly.entity_id
_entity_poly.type
_entity_poly.pdbx_seq_one_letter_code
_entity_poly.pdbx_strand_id
1 'polypeptide(L)' 'MAPHEQHAVEIIREKKWTVRVTAYGNAITFPFEVEEYARSYADGQAFRLGVEVVEFKQCA' A
#
# COMPACT_ATOMS: atom_id res chain seq x y z
N MET A 1 -1.50 -3.77 -22.49
CA MET A 1 -1.35 -3.34 -21.09
C MET A 1 -0.17 -4.10 -20.53
N ALA A 2 0.88 -3.39 -20.16
CA ALA A 2 2.15 -4.03 -19.83
C ALA A 2 2.07 -4.68 -18.43
N PRO A 3 2.66 -5.88 -18.23
CA PRO A 3 2.53 -6.65 -16.99
C PRO A 3 3.21 -6.02 -15.77
N HIS A 4 3.93 -4.90 -15.93
CA HIS A 4 4.65 -4.20 -14.88
C HIS A 4 3.83 -3.11 -14.17
N GLU A 5 2.65 -2.73 -14.68
CA GLU A 5 1.80 -1.69 -14.08
C GLU A 5 0.74 -2.25 -13.13
N GLN A 6 0.77 -3.55 -12.81
CA GLN A 6 -0.31 -4.21 -12.07
C GLN A 6 -0.08 -4.32 -10.56
N HIS A 7 1.09 -3.92 -10.08
CA HIS A 7 1.48 -4.01 -8.68
C HIS A 7 1.73 -2.60 -8.12
N ALA A 8 1.06 -2.26 -7.02
CA ALA A 8 1.28 -1.02 -6.29
C ALA A 8 0.95 -1.23 -4.82
N VAL A 9 1.70 -0.61 -3.93
CA VAL A 9 1.41 -0.60 -2.51
C VAL A 9 1.35 0.85 -2.04
N GLU A 10 0.20 1.27 -1.54
CA GLU A 10 -0.06 2.64 -1.14
C GLU A 10 -0.44 2.68 0.35
N ILE A 11 0.17 3.56 1.14
CA ILE A 11 -0.26 3.83 2.51
C ILE A 11 -1.05 5.12 2.52
N ILE A 12 -2.33 5.03 2.87
CA ILE A 12 -3.25 6.15 2.96
C ILE A 12 -3.40 6.53 4.43
N ARG A 13 -3.01 7.77 4.78
CA ARG A 13 -3.29 8.36 6.09
C ARG A 13 -4.53 9.26 5.98
N GLU A 14 -5.63 8.87 6.60
CA GLU A 14 -6.83 9.72 6.72
C GLU A 14 -7.22 9.88 8.19
N LYS A 15 -7.98 8.91 8.73
CA LYS A 15 -8.29 8.80 10.17
C LYS A 15 -7.67 7.57 10.84
N LYS A 16 -7.38 6.55 10.04
CA LYS A 16 -6.70 5.30 10.40
C LYS A 16 -5.69 5.00 9.29
N TRP A 17 -4.71 4.15 9.58
CA TRP A 17 -3.70 3.78 8.61
C TRP A 17 -4.28 2.75 7.65
N THR A 18 -4.38 3.05 6.37
CA THR A 18 -4.94 2.11 5.39
C THR A 18 -3.90 1.74 4.37
N VAL A 19 -3.56 0.46 4.24
CA VAL A 19 -2.65 -0.02 3.20
C VAL A 19 -3.48 -0.54 2.04
N ARG A 20 -3.33 0.05 0.86
CA ARG A 20 -3.93 -0.41 -0.38
C ARG A 20 -2.88 -1.17 -1.17
N VAL A 21 -3.15 -2.44 -1.42
CA VAL A 21 -2.30 -3.34 -2.20
C VAL A 21 -3.03 -3.63 -3.50
N THR A 22 -2.48 -3.12 -4.59
CA THR A 22 -2.91 -3.47 -5.94
C THR A 22 -2.00 -4.57 -6.44
N ALA A 23 -2.54 -5.72 -6.81
CA ALA A 23 -1.80 -6.81 -7.42
C ALA A 23 -2.63 -7.53 -8.48
N TYR A 24 -2.01 -7.85 -9.62
CA TYR A 24 -2.67 -8.54 -10.73
C TYR A 24 -4.01 -7.91 -11.16
N GLY A 25 -4.11 -6.58 -11.09
CA GLY A 25 -5.34 -5.83 -11.41
C GLY A 25 -6.41 -5.80 -10.32
N ASN A 26 -6.15 -6.37 -9.13
CA ASN A 26 -7.05 -6.30 -7.97
C ASN A 26 -6.46 -5.41 -6.89
N ALA A 27 -7.24 -4.45 -6.39
CA ALA A 27 -6.86 -3.61 -5.27
C ALA A 27 -7.57 -4.05 -3.99
N ILE A 28 -6.80 -4.32 -2.94
CA ILE A 28 -7.29 -4.71 -1.62
C ILE A 28 -6.81 -3.68 -0.60
N THR A 29 -7.72 -3.18 0.23
CA THR A 29 -7.42 -2.21 1.29
C THR A 29 -7.48 -2.88 2.66
N PHE A 30 -6.43 -2.69 3.45
CA PHE A 30 -6.31 -3.20 4.80
C PHE A 30 -6.24 -2.03 5.79
N PRO A 31 -7.22 -1.88 6.68
CA PRO A 31 -7.18 -0.87 7.74
C PRO A 31 -6.32 -1.35 8.91
N PHE A 32 -5.55 -0.43 9.47
CA PHE A 32 -4.66 -0.59 10.61
C PHE A 32 -4.85 0.58 11.57
N GLU A 33 -4.76 0.28 12.87
CA GLU A 33 -4.88 1.30 13.92
C GLU A 33 -3.51 1.90 14.29
N VAL A 34 -2.43 1.15 14.05
CA VAL A 34 -1.05 1.51 14.41
C VAL A 34 -0.22 1.74 13.15
N GLU A 35 0.54 2.84 13.11
CA GLU A 35 1.41 3.21 11.99
C GLU A 35 2.45 2.12 11.67
N GLU A 36 3.13 1.64 12.71
CA GLU A 36 4.21 0.66 12.57
C GLU A 36 3.73 -0.65 11.94
N TYR A 37 2.50 -1.07 12.22
CA TYR A 37 1.91 -2.26 11.61
C TYR A 37 1.53 -2.03 10.16
N ALA A 38 0.98 -0.85 9.83
CA ALA A 38 0.68 -0.49 8.45
C ALA A 38 1.94 -0.42 7.59
N ARG A 39 3.01 0.22 8.10
CA ARG A 39 4.31 0.29 7.43
C ARG A 39 4.95 -1.06 7.26
N SER A 40 5.05 -1.85 8.34
CA SER A 40 5.60 -3.20 8.27
C SER A 40 4.85 -4.09 7.28
N TYR A 41 3.51 -3.99 7.23
CA TYR A 41 2.70 -4.70 6.26
C TYR A 41 2.95 -4.21 4.82
N ALA A 42 3.01 -2.89 4.62
CA ALA A 42 3.27 -2.29 3.32
C ALA A 42 4.66 -2.66 2.79
N ASP A 43 5.70 -2.57 3.60
CA ASP A 43 7.07 -3.00 3.28
C ASP A 43 7.10 -4.48 2.88
N GLY A 44 6.41 -5.33 3.63
CA GLY A 44 6.29 -6.75 3.31
C GLY A 44 5.61 -7.01 1.96
N GLN A 45 4.56 -6.26 1.62
CA GLN A 45 3.88 -6.38 0.33
C GLN A 45 4.71 -5.78 -0.81
N ALA A 46 5.35 -4.64 -0.59
CA ALA A 46 6.25 -3.98 -1.52
C ALA A 46 7.42 -4.89 -1.91
N PHE A 47 8.08 -5.49 -0.92
CA PHE A 47 9.15 -6.46 -1.13
C PHE A 47 8.65 -7.68 -1.92
N ARG A 48 7.48 -8.22 -1.57
CA ARG A 48 6.92 -9.41 -2.24
C ARG A 48 6.51 -9.15 -3.68
N LEU A 49 6.05 -7.93 -3.98
CA LEU A 49 5.60 -7.52 -5.30
C LEU A 49 6.70 -6.85 -6.13
N GLY A 50 7.85 -6.53 -5.53
CA GLY A 50 8.96 -5.84 -6.18
C GLY A 50 8.63 -4.39 -6.52
N VAL A 51 7.82 -3.72 -5.71
CA VAL A 51 7.37 -2.33 -5.93
C VAL A 51 7.75 -1.45 -4.74
N GLU A 52 7.81 -0.15 -4.94
CA GLU A 52 8.02 0.81 -3.85
C GLU A 52 6.70 1.11 -3.12
N VAL A 53 6.79 1.35 -1.81
CA VAL A 53 5.67 1.81 -1.00
C VAL A 53 5.44 3.29 -1.28
N VAL A 54 4.24 3.64 -1.73
CA VAL A 54 3.83 5.04 -1.94
C VAL A 54 3.03 5.52 -0.74
N GLU A 55 3.62 6.37 0.10
CA GLU A 55 2.90 7.01 1.20
C GLU A 55 2.08 8.19 0.69
N PHE A 56 0.76 8.02 0.59
CA PHE A 56 -0.18 9.12 0.39
C PHE A 56 -0.39 9.84 1.71
N LYS A 57 0.51 10.78 1.97
CA LYS A 57 0.28 11.84 2.93
C LYS A 57 -0.77 12.79 2.35
N GLN A 58 -2.02 12.74 2.82
CA GLN A 58 -2.95 13.84 2.58
C GLN A 58 -2.32 15.10 3.24
N CYS A 59 -1.73 15.98 2.44
CA CYS A 59 -1.29 17.30 2.88
C CYS A 59 -2.50 18.21 2.74
N ALA A 60 -2.95 18.73 3.88
CA ALA A 60 -3.88 19.85 3.94
C ALA A 60 -3.22 21.13 3.42
#